data_AF-A0A3N5TUK4-F1
#
_entry.id   AF-A0A3N5TUK4-F1
#
_cell.length_a   1.000
_cell.length_b   1.000
_cell.length_c   1.000
_cell.angle_alpha   90.00
_cell.angle_beta   90.00
_cell.angle_gamma   90.00
#
_symmetry.space_group_name_H-M   'P 1'
#
loop_
_entity.id
_entity.type
_entity.pdbx_description
1 polymer ?
#
loop_
_entity_poly.entity_id
_entity_poly.type
_entity_poly.pdbx_seq_one_letter_code
_entity_poly.pdbx_strand_id
1 'polypeptide(L)'
;MGTEPIIEGNKTALEQARGIVFDIQRYSLHDGPGLRTNVFLKGCGLACRWCSNPEAKNPRPEVAFFEKNCFLCGDCLESCPEAAIAMEGDRICWDRLRCNQLGRCAEICTAHAFTLIGREMTAGTVLTEVLRDSVFYQGGGGMTLTGGEPTVQAEFAEALLRLARAEEIHTAM
;
A
#
# COMPACT_ATOMS: atom_id res chain seq x y z
N MET A 1 8.67 25.17 -17.49
CA MET A 1 7.52 24.92 -16.59
C MET A 1 8.04 24.98 -15.17
N GLY A 2 7.82 26.11 -14.49
CA GLY A 2 8.50 26.44 -13.23
C GLY A 2 8.22 25.44 -12.12
N THR A 3 9.27 25.03 -11.41
CA THR A 3 9.19 24.44 -10.07
C THR A 3 8.91 25.61 -9.12
N GLU A 4 7.70 25.72 -8.60
CA GLU A 4 7.50 26.58 -7.44
C GLU A 4 8.31 25.99 -6.29
N PRO A 5 9.22 26.76 -5.66
CA PRO A 5 10.04 26.24 -4.59
C PRO A 5 9.14 25.85 -3.42
N ILE A 6 9.26 24.61 -2.94
CA ILE A 6 8.61 24.18 -1.72
C ILE A 6 9.32 24.88 -0.56
N ILE A 7 8.63 25.81 0.09
CA ILE A 7 9.11 26.48 1.30
C ILE A 7 9.13 25.46 2.45
N GLU A 8 10.14 25.49 3.31
CA GLU A 8 10.36 24.52 4.39
C GLU A 8 9.09 24.16 5.20
N GLY A 9 8.29 25.16 5.60
CA GLY A 9 7.04 24.93 6.34
C GLY A 9 5.94 24.21 5.55
N ASN A 10 5.94 24.35 4.22
CA ASN A 10 5.06 23.59 3.33
C ASN A 10 5.59 22.15 3.16
N LYS A 11 6.92 21.96 3.08
CA LYS A 11 7.53 20.63 2.96
C LYS A 11 7.14 19.72 4.12
N THR A 12 7.25 20.19 5.35
CA THR A 12 6.87 19.39 6.54
C THR A 12 5.39 18.99 6.51
N ALA A 13 4.49 19.89 6.09
CA ALA A 13 3.07 19.59 5.99
C ALA A 13 2.79 18.49 4.93
N LEU A 14 3.44 18.61 3.76
CA LEU A 14 3.35 17.59 2.71
C LEU A 14 3.89 16.24 3.19
N GLU A 15 5.04 16.20 3.85
CA GLU A 15 5.64 14.96 4.35
C GLU A 15 4.75 14.24 5.36
N GLN A 16 3.96 14.98 6.14
CA GLN A 16 3.05 14.43 7.15
C GLN A 16 1.67 14.04 6.60
N ALA A 17 1.36 14.34 5.33
CA ALA A 17 0.13 13.87 4.70
C ALA A 17 0.06 12.33 4.78
N ARG A 18 -1.10 11.79 5.17
CA ARG A 18 -1.29 10.35 5.41
C ARG A 18 -2.18 9.73 4.36
N GLY A 19 -1.83 8.50 3.98
CA GLY A 19 -2.62 7.68 3.08
C GLY A 19 -2.41 6.20 3.35
N ILE A 20 -3.25 5.38 2.74
CA ILE A 20 -3.21 3.93 2.88
C ILE A 20 -2.59 3.33 1.62
N VAL A 21 -1.39 2.77 1.79
CA VAL A 21 -0.58 2.12 0.76
C VAL A 21 -0.61 0.63 1.01
N PHE A 22 -0.96 -0.18 0.01
CA PHE A 22 -0.96 -1.64 0.17
C PHE A 22 0.30 -2.32 -0.37
N ASP A 23 1.00 -1.68 -1.31
CA ASP A 23 2.28 -2.18 -1.81
C ASP A 23 3.17 -1.05 -2.36
N ILE A 24 4.48 -1.28 -2.37
CA ILE A 24 5.47 -0.43 -3.06
C ILE A 24 6.34 -1.37 -3.89
N GLN A 25 6.05 -1.44 -5.18
CA GLN A 25 6.79 -2.29 -6.11
C GLN A 25 7.91 -1.49 -6.76
N ARG A 26 9.14 -1.90 -6.48
CA ARG A 26 10.37 -1.32 -7.02
C ARG A 26 10.74 -2.01 -8.34
N TYR A 27 11.50 -1.33 -9.19
CA TYR A 27 12.05 -1.87 -10.45
C TYR A 27 11.00 -2.23 -11.52
N SER A 28 9.91 -1.49 -11.62
CA SER A 28 8.90 -1.67 -12.67
C SER A 28 9.37 -1.09 -14.01
N LEU A 29 9.46 -1.94 -15.05
CA LEU A 29 9.92 -1.57 -16.40
C LEU A 29 8.79 -1.39 -17.42
N HIS A 30 7.56 -1.78 -17.08
CA HIS A 30 6.43 -1.83 -18.01
C HIS A 30 5.34 -0.80 -17.72
N ASP A 31 5.47 -0.03 -16.63
CA ASP A 31 4.47 0.93 -16.15
C ASP A 31 4.78 2.39 -16.57
N GLY A 32 5.59 2.55 -17.61
CA GLY A 32 5.92 3.85 -18.21
C GLY A 32 7.37 3.92 -18.71
N PRO A 33 7.84 5.10 -19.15
CA PRO A 33 9.22 5.31 -19.54
C PRO A 33 10.18 5.15 -18.36
N GLY A 34 11.37 4.62 -18.64
CA GLY A 34 12.41 4.38 -17.66
C GLY A 34 12.01 3.37 -16.59
N LEU A 35 12.85 3.23 -15.56
CA LEU A 35 12.53 2.41 -14.40
C LEU A 35 11.60 3.19 -13.46
N ARG A 36 10.56 2.53 -12.96
CA ARG A 36 9.59 3.16 -12.06
C ARG A 36 9.43 2.38 -10.77
N THR A 37 9.10 3.11 -9.71
CA THR A 37 8.56 2.56 -8.47
C THR A 37 7.07 2.84 -8.44
N ASN A 38 6.29 1.77 -8.40
CA ASN A 38 4.83 1.84 -8.31
C ASN A 38 4.43 1.89 -6.84
N VAL A 39 3.66 2.91 -6.46
CA VAL A 39 3.05 3.07 -5.13
C VAL A 39 1.59 2.71 -5.26
N PHE A 40 1.20 1.60 -4.66
CA PHE A 40 -0.15 1.06 -4.74
C PHE A 40 -1.02 1.57 -3.60
N LEU A 41 -2.03 2.39 -3.92
CA LEU A 41 -2.94 3.04 -2.98
C LEU A 41 -4.23 2.23 -2.79
N LYS A 42 -4.83 2.27 -1.60
CA LYS A 42 -6.18 1.76 -1.36
C LYS A 42 -7.27 2.80 -1.69
N GLY A 43 -8.50 2.34 -1.86
CA GLY A 43 -9.67 3.13 -2.25
C GLY A 43 -9.86 3.18 -3.76
N CYS A 44 -10.99 2.65 -4.25
CA CYS A 44 -11.41 2.82 -5.64
C CYS A 44 -12.94 2.82 -5.73
N GLY A 45 -13.51 3.89 -6.31
CA GLY A 45 -14.96 4.01 -6.50
C GLY A 45 -15.52 3.15 -7.65
N LEU A 46 -14.65 2.49 -8.41
CA LEU A 46 -15.03 1.74 -9.61
C LEU A 46 -15.38 0.28 -9.29
N ALA A 47 -16.38 -0.24 -9.98
CA ALA A 47 -16.82 -1.63 -9.90
C ALA A 47 -16.39 -2.43 -11.14
N CYS A 48 -15.12 -2.30 -11.56
CA CYS A 48 -14.59 -2.95 -12.75
C CYS A 48 -14.84 -4.47 -12.72
N ARG A 49 -15.33 -5.03 -13.83
CA ARG A 49 -15.56 -6.48 -14.00
C ARG A 49 -14.27 -7.29 -13.89
N TRP A 50 -13.16 -6.72 -14.38
CA TRP A 50 -11.83 -7.31 -14.31
C TRP A 50 -10.88 -6.31 -13.67
N CYS A 51 -10.98 -6.16 -12.35
CA CYS A 51 -10.11 -5.26 -11.60
C CYS A 51 -8.72 -5.89 -11.49
N SER A 52 -7.67 -5.14 -11.85
CA SER A 52 -6.28 -5.58 -11.69
C SER A 52 -5.87 -5.67 -10.22
N ASN A 53 -6.46 -4.83 -9.36
CA ASN A 53 -6.18 -4.75 -7.93
C ASN A 53 -7.48 -4.77 -7.10
N PRO A 54 -8.22 -5.89 -7.06
CA PRO A 54 -9.45 -6.00 -6.28
C PRO A 54 -9.27 -5.65 -4.79
N GLU A 55 -8.08 -5.93 -4.24
CA GLU A 55 -7.65 -5.62 -2.88
C GLU A 55 -7.51 -4.12 -2.59
N ALA A 56 -7.46 -3.29 -3.63
CA ALA A 56 -7.41 -1.84 -3.52
C ALA A 56 -8.79 -1.20 -3.36
N LYS A 57 -9.90 -1.92 -3.56
CA LYS A 57 -11.24 -1.30 -3.61
C LYS A 57 -11.66 -0.66 -2.29
N ASN A 58 -11.54 -1.40 -1.19
CA ASN A 58 -11.85 -0.87 0.13
C ASN A 58 -10.78 0.17 0.49
N PRO A 59 -11.14 1.38 0.92
CA PRO A 59 -10.17 2.37 1.33
C PRO A 59 -9.43 2.01 2.64
N ARG A 60 -9.96 1.08 3.45
CA ARG A 60 -9.40 0.74 4.77
C ARG A 60 -8.43 -0.45 4.70
N PRO A 61 -7.48 -0.58 5.65
CA PRO A 61 -6.69 -1.80 5.78
C PRO A 61 -7.59 -3.02 6.00
N GLU A 62 -7.21 -4.15 5.42
CA GLU A 62 -7.97 -5.39 5.49
C GLU A 62 -7.05 -6.58 5.70
N VAL A 63 -7.46 -7.46 6.60
CA VAL A 63 -6.84 -8.77 6.78
C VAL A 63 -7.12 -9.61 5.53
N ALA A 64 -6.11 -10.34 5.08
CA ALA A 64 -6.21 -11.38 4.09
C ALA A 64 -5.64 -12.69 4.65
N PHE A 65 -6.13 -13.81 4.14
CA PHE A 65 -5.64 -15.13 4.49
C PHE A 65 -5.24 -15.91 3.24
N PHE A 66 -3.98 -16.30 3.17
CA PHE A 66 -3.36 -17.09 2.12
C PHE A 66 -3.09 -18.50 2.64
N GLU A 67 -4.08 -19.39 2.49
CA GLU A 67 -4.05 -20.76 3.03
C GLU A 67 -2.76 -21.51 2.67
N LYS A 68 -2.23 -21.32 1.46
CA LYS A 68 -1.01 -21.98 0.96
C LYS A 68 0.26 -21.67 1.78
N ASN A 69 0.30 -20.54 2.48
CA ASN A 69 1.45 -20.16 3.30
C ASN A 69 1.35 -20.77 4.71
N CYS A 70 0.15 -21.19 5.12
CA CYS A 70 -0.10 -21.60 6.50
C CYS A 70 0.48 -22.99 6.79
N PHE A 71 1.19 -23.12 7.91
CA PHE A 71 1.68 -24.41 8.44
C PHE A 71 0.99 -24.83 9.75
N LEU A 72 -0.18 -24.24 10.05
CA LEU A 72 -1.09 -24.64 11.14
C LEU A 72 -0.50 -24.51 12.57
N CYS A 73 0.32 -23.49 12.85
CA CYS A 73 0.85 -23.28 14.21
C CYS A 73 -0.21 -22.96 15.28
N GLY A 74 -1.33 -22.35 14.87
CA GLY A 74 -2.43 -22.02 15.78
C GLY A 74 -2.37 -20.64 16.45
N ASP A 75 -1.27 -19.89 16.35
CA ASP A 75 -1.09 -18.59 17.06
C ASP A 75 -2.22 -17.57 16.77
N CYS A 76 -2.76 -17.61 15.55
CA CYS A 76 -3.85 -16.74 15.11
C CYS A 76 -5.18 -16.97 15.85
N LEU A 77 -5.41 -18.14 16.44
CA LEU A 77 -6.62 -18.45 17.20
C LEU A 77 -6.65 -17.65 18.51
N GLU A 78 -5.55 -17.67 19.26
CA GLU A 78 -5.45 -17.03 20.57
C GLU A 78 -5.41 -15.50 20.48
N SER A 79 -4.81 -14.97 19.42
CA SER A 79 -4.67 -13.52 19.22
C SER A 79 -5.93 -12.83 18.72
N CYS A 80 -6.91 -13.58 18.20
CA CYS A 80 -8.13 -13.02 17.63
C CYS A 80 -9.15 -12.67 18.73
N PRO A 81 -9.40 -11.37 19.02
CA PRO A 81 -10.30 -10.99 20.11
C PRO A 81 -11.77 -11.35 19.82
N GLU A 82 -12.15 -11.49 18.55
CA GLU A 82 -13.52 -11.81 18.12
C GLU A 82 -13.78 -13.32 18.02
N ALA A 83 -12.77 -14.16 18.30
CA ALA A 83 -12.82 -15.60 18.05
C ALA A 83 -13.33 -15.93 16.62
N ALA A 84 -12.89 -15.13 15.64
CA ALA A 84 -13.28 -15.26 14.24
C ALA A 84 -12.43 -16.30 13.48
N ILE A 85 -11.42 -16.88 14.12
CA ILE A 85 -10.49 -17.85 13.53
C ILE A 85 -10.58 -19.13 14.35
N ALA A 86 -10.78 -20.26 13.66
CA ALA A 86 -10.86 -21.58 14.25
C ALA A 86 -9.97 -22.57 13.47
N MET A 87 -9.66 -23.70 14.10
CA MET A 87 -8.98 -24.82 13.45
C MET A 87 -9.94 -26.00 13.34
N GLU A 88 -10.11 -26.51 12.13
CA GLU A 88 -10.99 -27.65 11.82
C GLU A 88 -10.17 -28.72 11.10
N GLY A 89 -9.69 -29.71 11.86
CA GLY A 89 -8.72 -30.68 11.35
C GLY A 89 -7.44 -29.98 10.89
N ASP A 90 -7.01 -30.24 9.66
CA ASP A 90 -5.78 -29.68 9.08
C ASP A 90 -6.00 -28.35 8.33
N ARG A 91 -6.96 -27.53 8.77
CA ARG A 91 -7.25 -26.23 8.15
C ARG A 91 -7.57 -25.15 9.15
N ILE A 92 -7.23 -23.92 8.79
CA ILE A 92 -7.68 -22.71 9.47
C ILE A 92 -8.96 -22.22 8.79
N CYS A 93 -10.01 -22.07 9.58
CA CYS A 93 -11.30 -21.51 9.17
C CYS A 93 -11.40 -20.07 9.69
N TRP A 94 -11.65 -19.13 8.78
CA TRP A 94 -11.75 -17.70 9.11
C TRP A 94 -13.13 -17.15 8.74
N ASP A 95 -13.89 -16.79 9.77
CA ASP A 95 -15.21 -16.16 9.65
C ASP A 95 -15.07 -14.65 9.44
N ARG A 96 -15.27 -14.24 8.17
CA ARG A 96 -15.19 -12.83 7.77
C ARG A 96 -16.31 -11.97 8.35
N LEU A 97 -17.45 -12.55 8.74
CA LEU A 97 -18.57 -11.79 9.32
C LEU A 97 -18.31 -11.44 10.78
N ARG A 98 -17.53 -12.26 11.50
CA ARG A 98 -17.11 -11.99 12.89
C ARG A 98 -15.81 -11.20 12.97
N CYS A 99 -15.00 -11.21 11.92
CA CYS A 99 -13.73 -10.49 11.89
C CYS A 99 -13.92 -8.97 11.85
N ASN A 100 -13.41 -8.28 12.87
CA ASN A 100 -13.41 -6.81 12.95
C ASN A 100 -12.23 -6.13 12.21
N GLN A 101 -11.43 -6.88 11.46
CA GLN A 101 -10.26 -6.40 10.72
C GLN A 101 -9.13 -5.79 11.57
N LEU A 102 -9.06 -6.11 12.87
CA LEU A 102 -8.03 -5.55 13.77
C LEU A 102 -6.59 -5.88 13.35
N GLY A 103 -6.35 -7.03 12.71
CA GLY A 103 -5.05 -7.36 12.15
C GLY A 103 -4.04 -8.04 13.06
N ARG A 104 -4.36 -8.31 14.34
CA ARG A 104 -3.45 -9.04 15.26
C ARG A 104 -2.95 -10.38 14.70
N CYS A 105 -3.83 -11.13 14.05
CA CYS A 105 -3.46 -12.39 13.41
C CYS A 105 -2.40 -12.19 12.33
N ALA A 106 -2.43 -11.07 11.60
CA ALA A 106 -1.42 -10.74 10.59
C ALA A 106 -0.10 -10.25 11.20
N GLU A 107 -0.15 -9.53 12.32
CA GLU A 107 1.06 -9.04 13.02
C GLU A 107 1.93 -10.19 13.55
N ILE A 108 1.30 -11.27 14.04
CA ILE A 108 2.02 -12.39 14.65
C ILE A 108 2.29 -13.54 13.67
N CYS A 109 1.70 -13.53 12.47
CA CYS A 109 1.81 -14.66 11.55
C CYS A 109 3.20 -14.73 10.92
N THR A 110 4.05 -15.60 11.47
CA THR A 110 5.40 -15.87 10.96
C THR A 110 5.42 -16.45 9.55
N ALA A 111 4.33 -17.13 9.16
CA ALA A 111 4.13 -17.64 7.80
C ALA A 111 3.74 -16.57 6.77
N HIS A 112 3.32 -15.38 7.22
CA HIS A 112 2.61 -14.39 6.38
C HIS A 112 1.41 -15.02 5.63
N ALA A 113 0.75 -15.98 6.28
CA ALA A 113 -0.52 -16.54 5.81
C ALA A 113 -1.66 -15.58 6.12
N PHE A 114 -1.71 -15.03 7.34
CA PHE A 114 -2.48 -13.81 7.58
C PHE A 114 -1.61 -12.59 7.30
N THR A 115 -2.15 -11.65 6.54
CA THR A 115 -1.46 -10.41 6.14
C THR A 115 -2.43 -9.24 6.20
N LEU A 116 -1.97 -8.08 6.66
CA LEU A 116 -2.73 -6.84 6.58
C LEU A 116 -2.43 -6.16 5.24
N ILE A 117 -3.44 -6.08 4.38
CA ILE A 117 -3.38 -5.39 3.09
C ILE A 117 -3.77 -3.93 3.30
N GLY A 118 -2.82 -3.04 3.05
CA GLY A 118 -2.95 -1.62 3.32
C GLY A 118 -2.31 -1.25 4.65
N ARG A 119 -1.50 -0.21 4.62
CA ARG A 119 -0.78 0.35 5.77
C ARG A 119 -0.94 1.86 5.71
N GLU A 120 -1.26 2.48 6.83
CA GLU A 120 -1.18 3.94 6.89
C GLU A 120 0.29 4.35 6.83
N MET A 121 0.63 5.21 5.87
CA MET A 121 1.97 5.73 5.66
C MET A 121 1.90 7.24 5.48
N THR A 122 2.97 7.93 5.86
CA THR A 122 3.12 9.35 5.53
C THR A 122 3.76 9.50 4.15
N ALA A 123 3.50 10.62 3.48
CA ALA A 123 4.04 10.87 2.14
C ALA A 123 5.58 10.92 2.19
N GLY A 124 6.17 11.44 3.27
CA GLY A 124 7.61 11.44 3.48
C GLY A 124 8.20 10.02 3.61
N THR A 125 7.52 9.12 4.32
CA THR A 125 7.94 7.71 4.42
C THR A 125 7.91 7.02 3.07
N VAL A 126 6.84 7.21 2.29
CA VAL A 126 6.72 6.62 0.94
C VAL A 126 7.77 7.21 0.00
N LEU A 127 7.98 8.52 0.02
CA LEU A 127 9.03 9.17 -0.77
C LEU A 127 10.41 8.61 -0.44
N THR A 128 10.70 8.38 0.85
CA THR A 128 11.97 7.77 1.29
C THR A 128 12.18 6.40 0.66
N GLU A 129 11.14 5.56 0.58
CA GLU A 129 11.22 4.26 -0.10
C GLU A 129 11.43 4.42 -1.61
N VAL A 130 10.70 5.35 -2.25
CA VAL A 130 10.83 5.65 -3.69
C VAL A 130 12.22 6.16 -4.04
N LEU A 131 12.84 6.99 -3.21
CA LEU A 131 14.16 7.56 -3.47
C LEU A 131 15.30 6.54 -3.36
N ARG A 132 15.06 5.36 -2.77
CA ARG A 132 16.06 4.26 -2.75
C ARG A 132 16.45 3.80 -4.16
N ASP A 133 15.60 4.03 -5.15
CA ASP A 133 15.86 3.71 -6.56
C ASP A 133 16.20 4.93 -7.42
N SER A 134 16.38 6.11 -6.82
CA SER A 134 16.60 7.38 -7.53
C SER A 134 17.72 7.33 -8.57
N VAL A 135 18.81 6.63 -8.27
CA VAL A 135 19.96 6.44 -9.16
C VAL A 135 19.60 5.69 -10.45
N PHE A 136 18.51 4.92 -10.45
CA PHE A 136 18.05 4.13 -11.60
C PHE A 136 16.95 4.81 -12.42
N TYR A 137 16.43 5.96 -11.98
CA TYR A 137 15.37 6.70 -12.70
C TYR A 137 15.87 7.48 -13.94
N GLN A 138 17.10 7.20 -14.38
CA GLN A 138 17.65 7.70 -15.64
C GLN A 138 16.72 7.34 -16.83
N GLY A 139 16.61 8.23 -17.81
CA GLY A 139 15.80 7.99 -19.01
C GLY A 139 14.28 8.17 -18.84
N GLY A 140 13.85 9.02 -17.90
CA GLY A 140 12.43 9.37 -17.72
C GLY A 140 11.67 8.54 -16.67
N GLY A 141 12.41 7.77 -15.87
CA GLY A 141 11.89 6.96 -14.77
C GLY A 141 11.46 7.78 -13.54
N GLY A 142 10.90 7.12 -12.55
CA GLY A 142 10.46 7.77 -11.32
C GLY A 142 9.37 7.02 -10.58
N MET A 143 8.28 7.71 -10.21
CA MET A 143 7.21 7.16 -9.41
C MET A 143 5.90 7.07 -10.19
N THR A 144 5.13 6.01 -9.98
CA THR A 144 3.74 5.89 -10.45
C THR A 144 2.82 5.65 -9.27
N LEU A 145 1.76 6.43 -9.12
CA LEU A 145 0.68 6.11 -8.17
C LEU A 145 -0.33 5.19 -8.87
N THR A 146 -0.71 4.07 -8.25
CA THR A 146 -1.57 3.05 -8.89
C THR A 146 -2.34 2.22 -7.84
N GLY A 147 -2.94 1.10 -8.25
CA GLY A 147 -3.72 0.19 -7.42
C GLY A 147 -5.19 0.61 -7.33
N GLY A 148 -5.47 1.53 -6.43
CA GLY A 148 -6.77 2.19 -6.31
C GLY A 148 -6.92 3.35 -7.30
N GLU A 149 -7.94 4.17 -7.09
CA GLU A 149 -8.09 5.45 -7.77
C GLU A 149 -7.38 6.54 -6.93
N PRO A 150 -6.23 7.09 -7.36
CA PRO A 150 -5.44 8.03 -6.54
C PRO A 150 -6.22 9.25 -6.06
N THR A 151 -7.24 9.69 -6.81
CA THR A 151 -8.09 10.83 -6.42
C THR A 151 -8.96 10.56 -5.19
N VAL A 152 -9.16 9.30 -4.79
CA VAL A 152 -9.80 8.94 -3.51
C VAL A 152 -8.96 9.39 -2.31
N GLN A 153 -7.64 9.50 -2.47
CA GLN A 153 -6.70 9.98 -1.47
C GLN A 153 -5.99 11.26 -1.96
N ALA A 154 -6.77 12.23 -2.48
CA ALA A 154 -6.25 13.40 -3.20
C ALA A 154 -5.15 14.19 -2.45
N GLU A 155 -5.35 14.48 -1.15
CA GLU A 155 -4.37 15.23 -0.34
C GLU A 155 -3.03 14.49 -0.24
N PHE A 156 -3.07 13.17 -0.04
CA PHE A 156 -1.89 12.33 0.03
C PHE A 156 -1.20 12.18 -1.33
N ALA A 157 -1.97 11.95 -2.38
CA ALA A 157 -1.47 11.85 -3.75
C ALA A 157 -0.80 13.16 -4.18
N GLU A 158 -1.45 14.30 -3.94
CA GLU A 158 -0.87 15.62 -4.21
C GLU A 158 0.44 15.84 -3.47
N ALA A 159 0.49 15.50 -2.18
CA ALA A 159 1.70 15.63 -1.39
C ALA A 159 2.86 14.80 -1.96
N LEU A 160 2.61 13.54 -2.30
CA LEU A 160 3.60 12.68 -2.94
C LEU A 160 4.10 13.24 -4.27
N LEU A 161 3.21 13.72 -5.13
CA LEU A 161 3.58 14.27 -6.44
C LEU A 161 4.41 15.54 -6.31
N ARG A 162 4.04 16.44 -5.39
CA ARG A 162 4.81 17.67 -5.13
C ARG A 162 6.18 17.36 -4.57
N LEU A 163 6.28 16.45 -3.59
CA LEU A 163 7.54 16.02 -3.01
C LEU A 163 8.44 15.34 -4.05
N ALA A 164 7.91 14.39 -4.83
CA ALA A 164 8.66 13.74 -5.90
C ALA A 164 9.17 14.72 -6.96
N ARG A 165 8.36 15.73 -7.32
CA ARG A 165 8.78 16.78 -8.26
C ARG A 165 9.92 17.65 -7.70
N ALA A 166 9.95 17.89 -6.39
CA ALA A 166 11.04 18.63 -5.74
C ALA A 166 12.35 17.84 -5.71
N GLU A 167 12.28 16.51 -5.76
CA GLU A 167 13.42 15.60 -5.90
C GLU A 167 13.78 15.31 -7.37
N GLU A 168 13.19 16.07 -8.30
CA GLU A 168 13.47 16.00 -9.75
C GLU A 168 13.21 14.64 -10.42
N ILE A 169 12.34 13.79 -9.83
CA ILE A 169 11.95 12.50 -10.44
C ILE A 169 10.61 12.63 -11.20
N HIS A 170 10.44 11.83 -12.26
CA HIS A 170 9.19 11.86 -13.02
C HIS A 170 8.04 11.19 -12.25
N THR A 171 6.83 11.71 -12.44
CA THR A 171 5.62 11.19 -11.81
C THR A 171 4.59 10.76 -12.86
N ALA A 172 3.82 9.72 -12.55
CA ALA A 172 2.65 9.30 -13.32
C ALA A 172 1.54 8.87 -12.35
N MET A 173 0.28 8.92 -12.83
CA MET A 173 -0.91 8.41 -12.15
C MET A 173 -1.79 7.71 -13.18
#